data_AF-A0A7K4X0S7-F1
#
_entry.id   AF-A0A7K4X0S7-F1
#
_cell.length_a   1.000
_cell.length_b   1.000
_cell.length_c   1.000
_cell.angle_alpha   90.00
_cell.angle_beta   90.00
_cell.angle_gamma   90.00
#
_symmetry.space_group_name_H-M   'P 1'
#
loop_
_entity.id
_entity.type
_entity.pdbx_description
1 polymer ?
#
loop_
_entity_poly.entity_id
_entity_poly.type
_entity_poly.pdbx_seq_one_letter_code
_entity_poly.pdbx_strand_id
1 'polypeptide(L)'
;QTAQAEEQLRHRAQMEEQRVADLEAQVSQVSELLGTYEKAKQKDQQVIQKLKDRIVQLDLENKTLAIAASSRAPGDIHGEEANLDVNVLKDKMEKLKKLLQAATRKSQVDVEEPCEPELPRGSGDGEKATAGYYQQELRQLKEEFERYKVRAQLVLKNKSSKDINLAKELEEAQEQLAELKEKYVALQLASDDVERQRRQDAEAKKQELSQLQQLHRQELERCQLEFRERALRLEEEMHKQRDRALAVLAEKDRELERLRALALPHALQASHGHPAVPRGDSPDRDPSELLPQALPLPSGSEPTFFLYAEQLARKEVEVSALRKHRHSLELQLQQLREKALAEEEKHREEVAALQSEIQKNFRDKSREGANLEYLKNIVYRFLTLPDARGRQQTLTAILTILHFSPEEKLSITKRSAQGSWWLHGKR
;
A
#
# COMPACT_ATOMS: atom_id res chain seq x y z
N GLN A 1 51.64 23.21 -39.45
CA GLN A 1 50.97 21.94 -39.08
C GLN A 1 50.93 21.75 -37.57
N THR A 2 52.01 22.03 -36.83
CA THR A 2 52.04 21.97 -35.35
C THR A 2 51.06 22.92 -34.67
N ALA A 3 50.97 24.18 -35.11
CA ALA A 3 50.06 25.18 -34.53
C ALA A 3 48.56 24.79 -34.61
N GLN A 4 48.13 24.18 -35.71
CA GLN A 4 46.75 23.70 -35.87
C GLN A 4 46.45 22.49 -34.97
N ALA A 5 47.43 21.61 -34.76
CA ALA A 5 47.28 20.50 -33.82
C ALA A 5 47.20 20.99 -32.37
N GLU A 6 47.98 22.01 -32.00
CA GLU A 6 47.92 22.65 -30.69
C GLU A 6 46.57 23.33 -30.43
N GLU A 7 46.00 24.05 -31.40
CA GLU A 7 44.66 24.65 -31.29
C GLU A 7 43.56 23.60 -31.11
N GLN A 8 43.62 22.49 -31.86
CA GLN A 8 42.67 21.39 -31.71
C GLN A 8 42.78 20.70 -30.34
N LEU A 9 43.98 20.54 -29.81
CA LEU A 9 44.19 20.00 -28.46
C LEU A 9 43.66 20.95 -27.39
N ARG A 10 43.89 22.27 -27.52
CA ARG A 10 43.33 23.27 -26.60
C ARG A 10 41.81 23.27 -26.60
N HIS A 11 41.18 23.21 -27.79
CA HIS A 11 39.72 23.13 -27.88
C HIS A 11 39.18 21.85 -27.24
N ARG A 12 39.84 20.70 -27.45
CA ARG A 12 39.43 19.44 -26.80
C ARG A 12 39.56 19.52 -25.28
N ALA A 13 40.66 20.07 -24.76
CA ALA A 13 40.87 20.27 -23.33
C ALA A 13 39.79 21.17 -22.73
N GLN A 14 39.43 22.28 -23.38
CA GLN A 14 38.35 23.17 -22.92
C GLN A 14 36.99 22.47 -22.88
N MET A 15 36.67 21.66 -23.89
CA MET A 15 35.42 20.89 -23.90
C MET A 15 35.40 19.82 -22.81
N GLU A 16 36.54 19.20 -22.53
CA GLU A 16 36.68 18.24 -21.42
C GLU A 16 36.56 18.94 -20.05
N GLU A 17 37.20 20.09 -19.86
CA GLU A 17 37.08 20.91 -18.64
C GLU A 17 35.64 21.35 -18.38
N GLN A 18 34.93 21.82 -19.41
CA GLN A 18 33.51 22.16 -19.30
C GLN A 18 32.67 20.94 -18.90
N ARG A 19 32.91 19.79 -19.54
CA ARG A 19 32.19 18.56 -19.21
C ARG A 19 32.47 18.11 -17.77
N VAL A 20 33.71 18.25 -17.30
CA VAL A 20 34.08 17.93 -15.91
C VAL A 20 33.37 18.89 -14.96
N ALA A 21 33.36 20.19 -15.23
CA ALA A 21 32.65 21.19 -14.42
C ALA A 21 31.15 20.91 -14.34
N ASP A 22 30.51 20.52 -15.45
CA ASP A 22 29.09 20.14 -15.48
C ASP A 22 28.82 18.89 -14.63
N LEU A 23 29.70 17.88 -14.71
CA LEU A 23 29.59 16.67 -13.90
C LEU A 23 29.81 16.97 -12.40
N GLU A 24 30.78 17.82 -12.06
CA GLU A 24 31.02 18.26 -10.68
C GLU A 24 29.82 19.02 -10.11
N ALA A 25 29.19 19.88 -10.91
CA ALA A 25 27.97 20.59 -10.53
C ALA A 25 26.80 19.61 -10.27
N GLN A 26 26.62 18.61 -11.14
CA GLN A 26 25.60 17.56 -10.94
C GLN A 26 25.89 16.73 -9.69
N VAL A 27 27.15 16.33 -9.45
CA VAL A 27 27.55 15.59 -8.24
C VAL A 27 27.30 16.41 -6.98
N SER A 28 27.58 17.72 -7.02
CA SER A 28 27.30 18.63 -5.90
C SER A 28 25.80 18.72 -5.61
N GLN A 29 24.96 18.87 -6.64
CA GLN A 29 23.50 18.92 -6.49
C GLN A 29 22.95 17.61 -5.91
N VAL A 30 23.40 16.46 -6.41
CA VAL A 30 22.99 15.14 -5.89
C VAL A 30 23.47 14.96 -4.45
N SER A 31 24.67 15.43 -4.10
CA SER A 31 25.20 15.36 -2.73
C SER A 31 24.39 16.22 -1.77
N GLU A 32 23.96 17.41 -2.18
CA GLU A 32 23.10 18.29 -1.40
C GLU A 32 21.70 17.69 -1.21
N LEU A 33 21.09 17.17 -2.28
CA LEU A 33 19.81 16.47 -2.21
C LEU A 33 19.87 15.24 -1.31
N LEU A 34 20.93 14.44 -1.40
CA LEU A 34 21.15 13.31 -0.50
C LEU A 34 21.32 13.77 0.95
N GLY A 35 22.06 14.86 1.19
CA GLY A 35 22.23 15.43 2.52
C GLY A 35 20.93 15.96 3.14
N THR A 36 20.05 16.59 2.33
CA THR A 36 18.73 17.04 2.80
C THR A 36 17.81 15.85 3.10
N TYR A 37 17.82 14.82 2.24
CA TYR A 37 17.05 13.60 2.44
C TYR A 37 17.49 12.85 3.71
N GLU A 38 18.79 12.69 3.94
CA GLU A 38 19.31 12.02 5.13
C GLU A 38 18.96 12.79 6.41
N LYS A 39 19.00 14.13 6.39
CA LYS A 39 18.53 14.97 7.51
C LYS A 39 17.04 14.81 7.77
N ALA A 40 16.21 14.74 6.73
CA ALA A 40 14.78 14.50 6.86
C ALA A 40 14.50 13.12 7.48
N LYS A 41 15.15 12.08 6.95
CA LYS A 41 15.09 10.71 7.47
C LYS A 41 15.51 10.63 8.95
N GLN A 42 16.55 11.34 9.37
CA GLN A 42 16.97 11.40 10.77
C GLN A 42 15.89 12.05 11.67
N LYS A 43 15.25 13.13 11.20
CA LYS A 43 14.13 13.75 11.93
C LYS A 43 12.94 12.80 12.05
N ASP A 44 12.58 12.12 10.96
CA ASP A 44 11.49 11.15 10.95
C ASP A 44 11.79 9.99 11.89
N GLN A 45 13.02 9.49 11.91
CA GLN A 45 13.46 8.44 12.85
C GLN A 45 13.32 8.89 14.30
N GLN A 46 13.65 10.14 14.62
CA GLN A 46 13.46 10.70 15.97
C GLN A 46 11.97 10.83 16.33
N VAL A 47 11.13 11.25 15.39
CA VAL A 47 9.67 11.34 15.59
C VAL A 47 9.07 9.95 15.81
N ILE A 48 9.46 8.97 15.00
CA ILE A 48 9.05 7.57 15.15
C ILE A 48 9.43 7.05 16.54
N GLN A 49 10.65 7.35 17.02
CA GLN A 49 11.07 6.93 18.35
C GLN A 49 10.21 7.57 19.45
N LYS A 50 9.93 8.88 19.37
CA LYS A 50 9.03 9.56 20.32
C LYS A 50 7.61 8.98 20.31
N LEU A 51 7.08 8.66 19.13
CA LEU A 51 5.76 8.04 19.00
C LEU A 51 5.74 6.63 19.59
N LYS A 52 6.80 5.83 19.37
CA LYS A 52 6.95 4.51 20.01
C LYS A 52 6.97 4.63 21.53
N ASP A 53 7.75 5.56 22.08
CA ASP A 53 7.83 5.79 23.52
C ASP A 53 6.46 6.22 24.09
N ARG A 54 5.71 7.05 23.36
CA ARG A 54 4.35 7.45 23.75
C ARG A 54 3.34 6.30 23.72
N ILE A 55 3.45 5.39 22.73
CA ILE A 55 2.61 4.18 22.69
C ILE A 55 2.89 3.31 23.91
N VAL A 56 4.17 3.08 24.24
CA VAL A 56 4.54 2.30 25.44
C VAL A 56 3.99 2.95 26.71
N GLN A 57 4.03 4.28 26.80
CA GLN A 57 3.46 5.02 27.93
C GLN A 57 1.94 4.84 28.02
N LEU A 58 1.21 4.97 26.91
CA LEU A 58 -0.24 4.75 26.85
C LEU A 58 -0.61 3.30 27.18
N ASP A 59 0.19 2.32 26.77
CA ASP A 59 -0.02 0.91 27.12
C ASP A 59 0.15 0.67 28.62
N LEU A 60 1.10 1.34 29.27
CA LEU A 60 1.28 1.29 30.73
C LEU A 60 0.08 1.96 31.45
N GLU A 61 -0.37 3.12 30.98
CA GLU A 61 -1.55 3.81 31.50
C GLU A 61 -2.80 2.93 31.35
N ASN A 62 -3.04 2.35 30.17
CA ASN A 62 -4.15 1.45 29.89
C ASN A 62 -4.09 0.17 30.74
N LYS A 63 -2.93 -0.44 30.93
CA LYS A 63 -2.76 -1.59 31.84
C LYS A 63 -3.11 -1.20 33.27
N THR A 64 -2.68 -0.03 33.73
CA THR A 64 -2.98 0.47 35.08
C THR A 64 -4.48 0.73 35.26
N LEU A 65 -5.13 1.35 34.26
CA LEU A 65 -6.57 1.56 34.24
C LEU A 65 -7.35 0.25 34.19
N ALA A 66 -6.90 -0.74 33.41
CA ALA A 66 -7.52 -2.07 33.37
C ALA A 66 -7.39 -2.81 34.70
N ILE A 67 -6.25 -2.71 35.39
CA ILE A 67 -6.07 -3.26 36.73
C ILE A 67 -6.99 -2.55 37.73
N ALA A 68 -7.08 -1.23 37.70
CA ALA A 68 -7.98 -0.46 38.57
C ALA A 68 -9.46 -0.79 38.31
N ALA A 69 -9.84 -0.96 37.04
CA ALA A 69 -11.19 -1.37 36.65
C ALA A 69 -11.49 -2.82 37.05
N SER A 70 -10.56 -3.75 36.88
CA SER A 70 -10.70 -5.15 37.31
C SER A 70 -10.70 -5.30 38.83
N SER A 71 -10.05 -4.38 39.56
CA SER A 71 -10.06 -4.36 41.03
C SER A 71 -11.38 -3.82 41.58
N ARG A 72 -12.13 -3.05 40.78
CA ARG A 72 -13.55 -2.75 41.01
C ARG A 72 -14.39 -3.92 40.50
N ALA A 73 -14.51 -4.97 41.29
CA ALA A 73 -15.47 -6.03 40.99
C ALA A 73 -16.90 -5.44 40.88
N PRO A 74 -17.73 -5.88 39.92
CA PRO A 74 -19.14 -5.48 39.81
C PRO A 74 -20.04 -6.10 40.90
N GLY A 75 -19.44 -6.62 41.99
CA GLY A 75 -20.12 -7.38 43.03
C GLY A 75 -20.80 -6.55 44.12
N ASP A 76 -20.37 -5.32 44.36
CA ASP A 76 -20.87 -4.55 45.51
C ASP A 76 -22.07 -3.64 45.22
N ILE A 77 -22.49 -3.51 43.95
CA ILE A 77 -23.68 -2.72 43.58
C ILE A 77 -24.85 -3.63 43.19
N HIS A 78 -24.60 -4.86 42.74
CA HIS A 78 -25.65 -5.74 42.22
C HIS A 78 -26.25 -6.73 43.26
N GLY A 79 -25.74 -6.73 44.50
CA GLY A 79 -26.27 -7.56 45.59
C GLY A 79 -27.65 -7.13 46.11
N GLU A 80 -28.05 -5.87 45.88
CA GLU A 80 -29.33 -5.35 46.38
C GLU A 80 -30.42 -5.24 45.29
N GLU A 81 -30.07 -5.15 44.02
CA GLU A 81 -31.04 -4.97 42.92
C GLU A 81 -31.74 -6.28 42.49
N ALA A 82 -31.11 -7.44 42.71
CA ALA A 82 -31.71 -8.75 42.40
C ALA A 82 -32.93 -9.12 43.27
N ASN A 83 -33.30 -8.26 44.23
CA ASN A 83 -34.44 -8.46 45.14
C ASN A 83 -35.68 -7.60 44.78
N LEU A 84 -35.71 -6.98 43.60
CA LEU A 84 -36.80 -6.11 43.12
C LEU A 84 -37.86 -6.86 42.28
N ASP A 85 -38.15 -8.13 42.58
CA ASP A 85 -39.36 -8.76 42.06
C ASP A 85 -40.58 -8.15 42.77
N VAL A 86 -41.51 -7.58 41.99
CA VAL A 86 -42.74 -6.95 42.48
C VAL A 86 -43.51 -7.90 43.40
N ASN A 87 -43.46 -9.21 43.14
CA ASN A 87 -44.12 -10.22 43.97
C ASN A 87 -43.40 -10.42 45.30
N VAL A 88 -42.06 -10.45 45.32
CA VAL A 88 -41.26 -10.55 46.55
C VAL A 88 -41.43 -9.30 47.41
N LEU A 89 -41.52 -8.12 46.80
CA LEU A 89 -41.78 -6.87 47.50
C LEU A 89 -43.20 -6.83 48.07
N LYS A 90 -44.19 -7.32 47.31
CA LYS A 90 -45.59 -7.46 47.76
C LYS A 90 -45.69 -8.42 48.94
N ASP A 91 -45.01 -9.57 48.90
CA ASP A 91 -44.97 -10.53 50.00
C ASP A 91 -44.30 -9.97 51.26
N LYS A 92 -43.21 -9.21 51.10
CA LYS A 92 -42.57 -8.48 52.21
C LYS A 92 -43.49 -7.42 52.79
N MET A 93 -44.21 -6.66 51.96
CA MET A 93 -45.22 -5.69 52.39
C MET A 93 -46.38 -6.36 53.14
N GLU A 94 -46.83 -7.52 52.69
CA GLU A 94 -47.92 -8.25 53.32
C GLU A 94 -47.51 -8.87 54.66
N LYS A 95 -46.26 -9.34 54.77
CA LYS A 95 -45.65 -9.76 56.05
C LYS A 95 -45.53 -8.58 57.02
N LEU A 96 -45.10 -7.41 56.55
CA LEU A 96 -45.08 -6.18 57.37
C LEU A 96 -46.47 -5.75 57.80
N LYS A 97 -47.49 -5.86 56.93
CA LYS A 97 -48.89 -5.57 57.28
C LYS A 97 -49.44 -6.55 58.34
N LYS A 98 -49.10 -7.84 58.23
CA LYS A 98 -49.46 -8.85 59.25
C LYS A 98 -48.74 -8.62 60.58
N LEU A 99 -47.46 -8.24 60.55
CA LEU A 99 -46.71 -7.86 61.75
C LEU A 99 -47.25 -6.57 62.38
N LEU A 100 -47.64 -5.59 61.56
CA LEU A 100 -48.29 -4.37 62.02
C LEU A 100 -49.63 -4.69 62.68
N GLN A 101 -50.50 -5.48 62.04
CA GLN A 101 -51.76 -5.93 62.65
C GLN A 101 -51.55 -6.75 63.92
N ALA A 102 -50.51 -7.58 63.97
CA ALA A 102 -50.14 -8.31 65.17
C ALA A 102 -49.61 -7.38 66.28
N ALA A 103 -48.90 -6.30 65.93
CA ALA A 103 -48.46 -5.26 66.85
C ALA A 103 -49.64 -4.39 67.34
N THR A 104 -50.60 -4.08 66.47
CA THR A 104 -51.84 -3.37 66.83
C THR A 104 -52.73 -4.22 67.74
N ARG A 105 -52.81 -5.54 67.50
CA ARG A 105 -53.51 -6.49 68.39
C ARG A 105 -52.79 -6.70 69.72
N LYS A 106 -51.45 -6.62 69.74
CA LYS A 106 -50.64 -6.59 70.98
C LYS A 106 -50.71 -5.24 71.71
N SER A 107 -51.19 -4.20 71.04
CA SER A 107 -51.46 -2.86 71.57
C SER A 107 -52.96 -2.65 71.86
N GLN A 108 -53.70 -3.71 72.21
CA GLN A 108 -54.98 -3.56 72.90
C GLN A 108 -54.73 -3.09 74.34
N VAL A 109 -54.52 -1.79 74.48
CA VAL A 109 -55.05 -1.01 75.60
C VAL A 109 -56.09 -0.11 74.98
N ASP A 110 -57.32 -0.24 75.48
CA ASP A 110 -58.56 0.48 75.20
C ASP A 110 -58.53 1.50 74.05
N VAL A 111 -59.17 1.11 72.94
CA VAL A 111 -59.98 2.06 72.20
C VAL A 111 -61.38 1.96 72.82
N GLU A 112 -61.61 2.74 73.87
CA GLU A 112 -62.98 3.11 74.21
C GLU A 112 -63.55 3.92 73.05
N GLU A 113 -64.75 3.54 72.65
CA GLU A 113 -65.66 4.33 71.85
C GLU A 113 -65.72 5.79 72.35
N PRO A 114 -65.99 6.76 71.47
CA PRO A 114 -66.24 8.13 71.90
C PRO A 114 -67.57 8.17 72.68
N CYS A 115 -67.49 7.94 73.98
CA CYS A 115 -68.57 8.22 74.91
C CYS A 115 -68.64 9.74 75.06
N GLU A 116 -69.78 10.31 74.67
CA GLU A 116 -70.15 11.68 75.01
C GLU A 116 -69.87 11.92 76.50
N PRO A 117 -69.09 12.94 76.89
CA PRO A 117 -69.08 13.37 78.26
C PRO A 117 -70.31 14.24 78.48
N GLU A 118 -71.38 13.61 78.97
CA GLU A 118 -72.39 14.28 79.77
C GLU A 118 -71.68 15.06 80.90
N LEU A 119 -72.00 16.35 80.99
CA LEU A 119 -71.55 17.24 82.05
C LEU A 119 -72.08 16.77 83.41
N PRO A 120 -71.23 16.45 84.42
CA PRO A 120 -71.67 16.40 85.79
C PRO A 120 -71.66 17.84 86.33
N ARG A 121 -72.86 18.35 86.63
CA ARG A 121 -73.00 19.45 87.59
C ARG A 121 -72.37 19.02 88.92
N GLY A 122 -71.31 19.69 89.35
CA GLY A 122 -70.78 19.50 90.69
C GLY A 122 -69.48 20.27 90.94
N SER A 123 -69.61 21.41 91.62
CA SER A 123 -68.62 22.05 92.50
C SER A 123 -67.13 22.02 92.13
N GLY A 124 -66.64 23.17 91.66
CA GLY A 124 -65.47 23.86 92.21
C GLY A 124 -64.16 23.08 92.42
N ASP A 125 -63.55 22.58 91.34
CA ASP A 125 -62.06 22.51 91.15
C ASP A 125 -61.67 21.89 89.77
N GLY A 126 -62.65 21.51 88.93
CA GLY A 126 -62.43 20.84 87.64
C GLY A 126 -61.97 21.71 86.47
N GLU A 127 -62.05 23.04 86.57
CA GLU A 127 -61.61 23.97 85.51
C GLU A 127 -60.09 23.98 85.32
N LYS A 128 -59.32 23.69 86.38
CA LYS A 128 -57.85 23.63 86.31
C LYS A 128 -57.34 22.34 85.66
N ALA A 129 -58.05 21.23 85.85
CA ALA A 129 -57.71 19.94 85.25
C ALA A 129 -57.98 19.91 83.74
N THR A 130 -59.11 20.49 83.31
CA THR A 130 -59.44 20.66 81.88
C THR A 130 -58.55 21.72 81.21
N ALA A 131 -58.26 22.84 81.87
CA ALA A 131 -57.33 23.84 81.34
C ALA A 131 -55.89 23.30 81.19
N GLY A 132 -55.42 22.46 82.12
CA GLY A 132 -54.12 21.80 82.04
C GLY A 132 -54.03 20.81 80.88
N TYR A 133 -55.09 20.04 80.64
CA TYR A 133 -55.20 19.12 79.52
C TYR A 133 -55.13 19.84 78.16
N TYR A 134 -55.93 20.90 77.97
CA TYR A 134 -55.88 21.73 76.77
C TYR A 134 -54.51 22.42 76.58
N GLN A 135 -53.84 22.84 77.66
CA GLN A 135 -52.48 23.37 77.59
C GLN A 135 -51.46 22.33 77.10
N GLN A 136 -51.63 21.08 77.50
CA GLN A 136 -50.73 19.99 77.14
C GLN A 136 -50.94 19.56 75.68
N GLU A 137 -52.18 19.45 75.20
CA GLU A 137 -52.48 19.24 73.79
C GLU A 137 -51.94 20.38 72.91
N LEU A 138 -52.09 21.63 73.35
CA LEU A 138 -51.57 22.79 72.61
C LEU A 138 -50.03 22.79 72.56
N ARG A 139 -49.36 22.24 73.58
CA ARG A 139 -47.90 22.04 73.60
C ARG A 139 -47.50 20.91 72.64
N GLN A 140 -48.20 19.79 72.64
CA GLN A 140 -47.97 18.68 71.71
C GLN A 140 -48.17 19.11 70.26
N LEU A 141 -49.26 19.84 69.95
CA LEU A 141 -49.54 20.34 68.62
C LEU A 141 -48.47 21.33 68.13
N LYS A 142 -47.94 22.17 69.02
CA LYS A 142 -46.80 23.06 68.72
C LYS A 142 -45.53 22.26 68.41
N GLU A 143 -45.23 21.23 69.18
CA GLU A 143 -44.09 20.36 68.92
C GLU A 143 -44.24 19.58 67.61
N GLU A 144 -45.43 19.06 67.31
CA GLU A 144 -45.74 18.39 66.04
C GLU A 144 -45.64 19.34 64.85
N PHE A 145 -46.10 20.58 65.00
CA PHE A 145 -45.99 21.62 64.00
C PHE A 145 -44.53 22.00 63.74
N GLU A 146 -43.71 22.16 64.78
CA GLU A 146 -42.27 22.42 64.62
C GLU A 146 -41.56 21.22 63.96
N ARG A 147 -41.91 19.98 64.35
CA ARG A 147 -41.40 18.76 63.67
C ARG A 147 -41.85 18.69 62.21
N TYR A 148 -43.06 19.12 61.87
CA TYR A 148 -43.53 19.19 60.49
C TYR A 148 -42.80 20.27 59.69
N LYS A 149 -42.62 21.46 60.26
CA LYS A 149 -41.90 22.59 59.66
C LYS A 149 -40.45 22.22 59.32
N VAL A 150 -39.73 21.57 60.23
CA VAL A 150 -38.35 21.09 59.97
C VAL A 150 -38.33 20.04 58.86
N ARG A 151 -39.27 19.09 58.85
CA ARG A 151 -39.38 18.09 57.79
C ARG A 151 -39.69 18.71 56.42
N ALA A 152 -40.64 19.64 56.35
CA ALA A 152 -40.98 20.35 55.13
C ALA A 152 -39.80 21.17 54.59
N GLN A 153 -39.07 21.87 55.47
CA GLN A 153 -37.86 22.60 55.11
C GLN A 153 -36.77 21.67 54.57
N LEU A 154 -36.56 20.50 55.18
CA LEU A 154 -35.59 19.51 54.71
C LEU A 154 -35.95 18.95 53.32
N VAL A 155 -37.23 18.65 53.08
CA VAL A 155 -37.71 18.17 51.77
C VAL A 155 -37.50 19.23 50.69
N LEU A 156 -37.85 20.48 50.96
CA LEU A 156 -37.64 21.59 50.03
C LEU A 156 -36.16 21.83 49.72
N LYS A 157 -35.30 21.77 50.75
CA LYS A 157 -33.85 21.94 50.58
C LYS A 157 -33.25 20.79 49.78
N ASN A 158 -33.62 19.54 50.07
CA ASN A 158 -33.18 18.37 49.32
C ASN A 158 -33.69 18.36 47.88
N LYS A 159 -34.93 18.83 47.65
CA LYS A 159 -35.50 18.97 46.32
C LYS A 159 -34.72 20.02 45.52
N SER A 160 -34.50 21.20 46.11
CA SER A 160 -33.68 22.27 45.51
C SER A 160 -32.26 21.82 45.19
N SER A 161 -31.57 21.11 46.11
CA SER A 161 -30.22 20.60 45.84
C SER A 161 -30.17 19.58 44.71
N LYS A 162 -31.17 18.69 44.60
CA LYS A 162 -31.26 17.75 43.48
C LYS A 162 -31.52 18.47 42.16
N ASP A 163 -32.43 19.44 42.15
CA ASP A 163 -32.75 20.20 40.94
C ASP A 163 -31.54 21.04 40.47
N ILE A 164 -30.74 21.58 41.40
CA ILE A 164 -29.47 22.27 41.08
C ILE A 164 -28.43 21.30 40.49
N ASN A 165 -28.32 20.09 41.04
CA ASN A 165 -27.38 19.09 40.51
C ASN A 165 -27.79 18.62 39.11
N LEU A 166 -29.08 18.36 38.89
CA LEU A 166 -29.61 18.01 37.56
C LEU A 166 -29.41 19.13 36.54
N ALA A 167 -29.54 20.40 36.95
CA ALA A 167 -29.27 21.54 36.09
C ALA A 167 -27.79 21.62 35.68
N LYS A 168 -26.87 21.34 36.61
CA LYS A 168 -25.43 21.28 36.31
C LYS A 168 -25.07 20.13 35.38
N GLU A 169 -25.61 18.93 35.61
CA GLU A 169 -25.41 17.79 34.72
C GLU A 169 -25.95 18.07 33.31
N LEU A 170 -27.08 18.77 33.20
CA LEU A 170 -27.63 19.21 31.92
C LEU A 170 -26.70 20.22 31.22
N GLU A 171 -26.15 21.18 31.96
CA GLU A 171 -25.23 22.19 31.46
C GLU A 171 -23.92 21.54 30.97
N GLU A 172 -23.32 20.64 31.77
CA GLU A 172 -22.14 19.85 31.38
C GLU A 172 -22.39 19.01 30.12
N ALA A 173 -23.56 18.36 30.03
CA ALA A 173 -23.94 17.60 28.83
C ALA A 173 -24.13 18.50 27.60
N GLN A 174 -24.66 19.72 27.77
CA GLN A 174 -24.80 20.69 26.70
C GLN A 174 -23.43 21.22 26.22
N GLU A 175 -22.50 21.48 27.14
CA GLU A 175 -21.12 21.88 26.83
C GLU A 175 -20.40 20.78 26.05
N GLN A 176 -20.49 19.52 26.50
CA GLN A 176 -19.91 18.38 25.79
C GLN A 176 -20.49 18.23 24.37
N LEU A 177 -21.79 18.46 24.22
CA LEU A 177 -22.46 18.38 22.92
C LEU A 177 -22.03 19.53 22.01
N ALA A 178 -21.81 20.74 22.55
CA ALA A 178 -21.26 21.88 21.82
C ALA A 178 -19.82 21.61 21.37
N GLU A 179 -18.95 21.12 22.26
CA GLU A 179 -17.58 20.75 21.91
C GLU A 179 -17.54 19.66 20.84
N LEU A 180 -18.40 18.64 20.94
CA LEU A 180 -18.44 17.56 19.96
C LEU A 180 -18.88 18.07 18.58
N LYS A 181 -19.84 19.01 18.54
CA LYS A 181 -20.26 19.68 17.32
C LYS A 181 -19.14 20.52 16.72
N GLU A 182 -18.41 21.28 17.52
CA GLU A 182 -17.26 22.06 17.04
C GLU A 182 -16.16 21.15 16.49
N LYS A 183 -15.84 20.06 17.20
CA LYS A 183 -14.87 19.04 16.73
C LYS A 183 -15.33 18.40 15.43
N TYR A 184 -16.62 18.10 15.29
CA TYR A 184 -17.17 17.54 14.05
C TYR A 184 -17.05 18.52 12.87
N VAL A 185 -17.39 19.80 13.08
CA VAL A 185 -17.26 20.84 12.05
C VAL A 185 -15.80 21.04 11.67
N ALA A 186 -14.89 21.11 12.64
CA ALA A 186 -13.46 21.24 12.40
C ALA A 186 -12.89 20.04 11.62
N LEU A 187 -13.29 18.82 11.96
CA LEU A 187 -12.91 17.61 11.23
C LEU A 187 -13.48 17.59 9.81
N GLN A 188 -14.72 18.02 9.61
CA GLN A 188 -15.29 18.17 8.27
C GLN A 188 -14.50 19.16 7.42
N LEU A 189 -14.20 20.35 7.96
CA LEU A 189 -13.42 21.37 7.23
C LEU A 189 -12.02 20.87 6.89
N ALA A 190 -11.33 20.22 7.84
CA ALA A 190 -10.01 19.63 7.59
C ALA A 190 -10.06 18.52 6.54
N SER A 191 -11.10 17.68 6.55
CA SER A 191 -11.30 16.65 5.52
C SER A 191 -11.51 17.29 4.14
N ASP A 192 -12.37 18.30 4.05
CA ASP A 192 -12.63 19.01 2.80
C ASP A 192 -11.37 19.70 2.26
N ASP A 193 -10.55 20.29 3.13
CA ASP A 193 -9.30 20.95 2.73
C ASP A 193 -8.27 19.95 2.20
N VAL A 194 -8.12 18.79 2.86
CA VAL A 194 -7.27 17.70 2.37
C VAL A 194 -7.79 17.16 1.05
N GLU A 195 -9.11 17.04 0.87
CA GLU A 195 -9.71 16.63 -0.41
C GLU A 195 -9.43 17.65 -1.52
N ARG A 196 -9.55 18.96 -1.25
CA ARG A 196 -9.23 20.03 -2.20
C ARG A 196 -7.77 19.99 -2.62
N GLN A 197 -6.85 19.85 -1.66
CA GLN A 197 -5.42 19.72 -1.94
C GLN A 197 -5.12 18.50 -2.81
N ARG A 198 -5.67 17.33 -2.47
CA ARG A 198 -5.49 16.11 -3.28
C ARG A 198 -6.03 16.25 -4.70
N ARG A 199 -7.17 16.95 -4.87
CA ARG A 199 -7.73 17.23 -6.21
C ARG A 199 -6.80 18.13 -7.02
N GLN A 200 -6.28 19.20 -6.42
CA GLN A 200 -5.32 20.10 -7.05
C GLN A 200 -4.03 19.37 -7.45
N ASP A 201 -3.48 18.54 -6.57
CA ASP A 201 -2.28 17.74 -6.86
C ASP A 201 -2.53 16.73 -7.99
N ALA A 202 -3.70 16.11 -8.02
CA ALA A 202 -4.08 15.18 -9.09
C ALA A 202 -4.23 15.90 -10.44
N GLU A 203 -4.80 17.11 -10.44
CA GLU A 203 -4.92 17.95 -11.63
C GLU A 203 -3.55 18.42 -12.13
N ALA A 204 -2.66 18.86 -11.23
CA ALA A 204 -1.29 19.25 -11.56
C ALA A 204 -0.51 18.08 -12.19
N LYS A 205 -0.51 16.90 -11.56
CA LYS A 205 0.13 15.70 -12.10
C LYS A 205 -0.45 15.29 -13.46
N LYS A 206 -1.76 15.45 -13.66
CA LYS A 206 -2.40 15.16 -14.94
C LYS A 206 -1.94 16.14 -16.03
N GLN A 207 -1.75 17.41 -15.70
CA GLN A 207 -1.20 18.41 -16.61
C GLN A 207 0.29 18.14 -16.93
N GLU A 208 1.09 17.78 -15.94
CA GLU A 208 2.50 17.40 -16.15
C GLU A 208 2.63 16.17 -17.05
N LEU A 209 1.80 15.14 -16.83
CA LEU A 209 1.77 13.95 -17.69
C LEU A 209 1.38 14.27 -19.12
N SER A 210 0.39 15.15 -19.34
CA SER A 210 -0.02 15.52 -20.69
C SER A 210 1.05 16.34 -21.41
N GLN A 211 1.75 17.24 -20.70
CA GLN A 211 2.89 17.98 -21.22
C GLN A 211 4.04 17.05 -21.59
N LEU A 212 4.40 16.12 -20.70
CA LEU A 212 5.48 15.15 -20.96
C LEU A 212 5.14 14.24 -22.15
N GLN A 213 3.88 13.80 -22.28
CA GLN A 213 3.42 13.03 -23.43
C GLN A 213 3.53 13.84 -24.73
N GLN A 214 3.18 15.12 -24.71
CA GLN A 214 3.32 16.00 -25.88
C GLN A 214 4.78 16.18 -26.27
N LEU A 215 5.66 16.45 -25.30
CA LEU A 215 7.10 16.59 -25.54
C LEU A 215 7.70 15.29 -26.10
N HIS A 216 7.39 14.15 -25.49
CA HIS A 216 7.86 12.85 -25.97
C HIS A 216 7.39 12.57 -27.41
N ARG A 217 6.14 12.90 -27.73
CA ARG A 217 5.62 12.78 -29.09
C ARG A 217 6.37 13.67 -30.08
N GLN A 218 6.64 14.92 -29.70
CA GLN A 218 7.41 15.85 -30.54
C GLN A 218 8.84 15.37 -30.76
N GLU A 219 9.50 14.86 -29.71
CA GLU A 219 10.85 14.29 -29.82
C GLU A 219 10.87 13.04 -30.72
N LEU A 220 9.86 12.17 -30.60
CA LEU A 220 9.70 11.01 -31.46
C LEU A 220 9.55 11.43 -32.93
N GLU A 221 8.68 12.39 -33.20
CA GLU A 221 8.47 12.95 -34.55
C GLU A 221 9.77 13.59 -35.09
N ARG A 222 10.50 14.34 -34.25
CA ARG A 222 11.80 14.93 -34.63
C ARG A 222 12.82 13.84 -35.00
N CYS A 223 13.00 12.84 -34.14
CA CYS A 223 13.92 11.73 -34.40
C CYS A 223 13.54 10.98 -35.68
N GLN A 224 12.25 10.72 -35.91
CA GLN A 224 11.78 10.06 -37.13
C GLN A 224 12.12 10.88 -38.38
N LEU A 225 11.93 12.20 -38.35
CA LEU A 225 12.29 13.09 -39.45
C LEU A 225 13.80 13.07 -39.70
N GLU A 226 14.62 13.17 -38.65
CA GLU A 226 16.07 13.11 -38.77
C GLU A 226 16.55 11.79 -39.41
N PHE A 227 15.96 10.65 -39.03
CA PHE A 227 16.30 9.36 -39.64
C PHE A 227 15.86 9.27 -41.11
N ARG A 228 14.68 9.80 -41.45
CA ARG A 228 14.21 9.88 -42.84
C ARG A 228 15.13 10.74 -43.69
N GLU A 229 15.55 11.90 -43.18
CA GLU A 229 16.50 12.77 -43.90
C GLU A 229 17.86 12.08 -44.12
N ARG A 230 18.38 11.37 -43.10
CA ARG A 230 19.63 10.60 -43.24
C ARG A 230 19.50 9.49 -44.28
N ALA A 231 18.35 8.79 -44.30
CA ALA A 231 18.09 7.77 -45.31
C ALA A 231 18.07 8.34 -46.73
N LEU A 232 17.36 9.46 -46.94
CA LEU A 232 17.31 10.14 -48.24
C LEU A 232 18.70 10.60 -48.70
N ARG A 233 19.52 11.17 -47.80
CA ARG A 233 20.91 11.57 -48.14
C ARG A 233 21.77 10.38 -48.59
N LEU A 234 21.65 9.23 -47.91
CA LEU A 234 22.36 8.02 -48.29
C LEU A 234 21.88 7.49 -49.65
N GLU A 235 20.57 7.52 -49.91
CA GLU A 235 20.00 7.14 -51.21
C GLU A 235 20.56 8.03 -52.33
N GLU A 236 20.59 9.35 -52.13
CA GLU A 236 21.17 10.30 -53.09
C GLU A 236 22.65 10.03 -53.35
N GLU A 237 23.44 9.73 -52.31
CA GLU A 237 24.85 9.38 -52.45
C GLU A 237 25.03 8.07 -53.23
N MET A 238 24.19 7.07 -52.99
CA MET A 238 24.18 5.81 -53.74
C MET A 238 23.82 6.03 -55.21
N HIS A 239 22.84 6.89 -55.51
CA HIS A 239 22.53 7.29 -56.88
C HIS A 239 23.72 7.96 -57.57
N LYS A 240 24.36 8.94 -56.90
CA LYS A 240 25.56 9.60 -57.43
C LYS A 240 26.70 8.62 -57.69
N GLN A 241 26.91 7.63 -56.82
CA GLN A 241 27.92 6.59 -57.03
C GLN A 241 27.60 5.68 -58.22
N ARG A 242 26.33 5.27 -58.37
CA ARG A 242 25.87 4.49 -59.53
C ARG A 242 26.07 5.25 -60.84
N ASP A 243 25.72 6.53 -60.88
CA ASP A 243 25.90 7.35 -62.08
C ASP A 243 27.37 7.51 -62.47
N ARG A 244 28.25 7.71 -61.47
CA ARG A 244 29.71 7.73 -61.69
C ARG A 244 30.23 6.39 -62.21
N ALA A 245 29.79 5.27 -61.65
CA ALA A 245 30.19 3.95 -62.09
C ALA A 245 29.73 3.67 -63.54
N LEU A 246 28.51 4.05 -63.89
CA LEU A 246 27.98 3.96 -65.25
C LEU A 246 28.79 4.82 -66.23
N ALA A 247 29.17 6.04 -65.83
CA ALA A 247 30.01 6.91 -66.66
C ALA A 247 31.39 6.29 -66.92
N VAL A 248 32.05 5.74 -65.89
CA VAL A 248 33.34 5.05 -66.03
C VAL A 248 33.22 3.83 -66.92
N LEU A 249 32.16 3.02 -66.76
CA LEU A 249 31.91 1.88 -67.66
C LEU A 249 31.76 2.33 -69.11
N ALA A 250 30.98 3.37 -69.38
CA ALA A 250 30.82 3.92 -70.72
C ALA A 250 32.14 4.44 -71.32
N GLU A 251 33.02 5.03 -70.51
CA GLU A 251 34.37 5.41 -70.94
C GLU A 251 35.22 4.19 -71.30
N LYS A 252 35.17 3.13 -70.47
CA LYS A 252 35.89 1.88 -70.72
C LYS A 252 35.37 1.15 -71.96
N ASP A 253 34.07 1.15 -72.20
CA ASP A 253 33.48 0.59 -73.42
C ASP A 253 33.99 1.32 -74.67
N ARG A 254 34.06 2.66 -74.63
CA ARG A 254 34.65 3.45 -75.73
C ARG A 254 36.14 3.17 -75.92
N GLU A 255 36.90 3.02 -74.84
CA GLU A 255 38.32 2.62 -74.92
C GLU A 255 38.47 1.23 -75.55
N LEU A 256 37.65 0.26 -75.14
CA LEU A 256 37.62 -1.08 -75.70
C LEU A 256 37.25 -1.08 -77.18
N GLU A 257 36.26 -0.28 -77.59
CA GLU A 257 35.91 -0.09 -79.00
C GLU A 257 37.08 0.48 -79.81
N ARG A 258 37.79 1.49 -79.28
CA ARG A 258 39.00 2.04 -79.93
C ARG A 258 40.10 1.00 -80.05
N LEU A 259 40.37 0.22 -78.99
CA LEU A 259 41.36 -0.86 -79.04
C LEU A 259 40.97 -1.95 -80.04
N ARG A 260 39.69 -2.34 -80.10
CA ARG A 260 39.18 -3.27 -81.12
C ARG A 260 39.37 -2.73 -82.53
N ALA A 261 39.09 -1.44 -82.75
CA ALA A 261 39.30 -0.79 -84.05
C ALA A 261 40.79 -0.74 -84.45
N LEU A 262 41.71 -0.56 -83.49
CA LEU A 262 43.16 -0.59 -83.71
C LEU A 262 43.73 -2.01 -83.85
N ALA A 263 43.06 -3.02 -83.28
CA ALA A 263 43.44 -4.43 -83.40
C ALA A 263 42.91 -5.08 -84.69
N LEU A 264 41.86 -4.53 -85.32
CA LEU A 264 41.30 -5.02 -86.59
C LEU A 264 42.33 -5.11 -87.74
N PRO A 265 43.29 -4.17 -87.89
CA PRO A 265 44.39 -4.30 -88.85
C PRO A 265 45.39 -5.43 -88.54
N HIS A 266 45.54 -5.84 -87.28
CA HIS A 266 46.52 -6.86 -86.86
C HIS A 266 45.94 -8.28 -86.86
N ALA A 267 44.63 -8.44 -86.59
CA ALA A 267 43.97 -9.75 -86.64
C ALA A 267 43.89 -10.32 -88.07
N LEU A 268 43.94 -9.47 -89.10
CA LEU A 268 43.97 -9.90 -90.50
C LEU A 268 45.38 -10.26 -91.00
N GLN A 269 46.45 -9.93 -90.27
CA GLN A 269 47.83 -10.34 -90.62
C GLN A 269 48.28 -11.65 -89.95
N ALA A 270 47.60 -12.10 -88.88
CA ALA A 270 47.88 -13.39 -88.25
C ALA A 270 47.25 -14.60 -88.99
N SER A 271 46.60 -14.38 -90.14
CA SER A 271 45.90 -15.42 -90.91
C SER A 271 46.59 -15.77 -92.26
N HIS A 272 47.90 -15.60 -92.39
CA HIS A 272 48.63 -16.15 -93.54
C HIS A 272 49.99 -16.71 -93.08
N GLY A 273 50.09 -18.04 -93.02
CA GLY A 273 51.40 -18.69 -92.83
C GLY A 273 51.39 -20.07 -92.20
N HIS A 274 50.55 -21.01 -92.68
CA HIS A 274 50.96 -22.42 -92.64
C HIS A 274 51.98 -22.65 -93.78
N PRO A 275 53.07 -23.38 -93.51
CA PRO A 275 53.15 -24.66 -94.19
C PRO A 275 53.44 -25.81 -93.21
N ALA A 276 52.75 -26.90 -93.49
CA ALA A 276 52.94 -28.22 -92.91
C ALA A 276 54.17 -28.91 -93.51
N VAL A 277 55.01 -29.54 -92.69
CA VAL A 277 55.64 -30.87 -92.92
C VAL A 277 56.17 -31.44 -91.57
N PRO A 278 56.49 -32.74 -91.43
CA PRO A 278 55.83 -33.60 -90.44
C PRO A 278 56.79 -34.31 -89.46
N ARG A 279 56.20 -35.02 -88.49
CA ARG A 279 56.69 -36.25 -87.85
C ARG A 279 58.05 -36.22 -87.13
N GLY A 280 57.98 -36.29 -85.81
CA GLY A 280 59.03 -36.80 -84.92
C GLY A 280 58.44 -37.11 -83.56
N ASP A 281 58.32 -38.39 -83.24
CA ASP A 281 57.81 -38.94 -81.98
C ASP A 281 58.74 -38.60 -80.80
N SER A 282 58.17 -38.07 -79.70
CA SER A 282 58.56 -38.43 -78.32
C SER A 282 57.56 -37.82 -77.32
N PRO A 283 56.92 -38.61 -76.46
CA PRO A 283 56.05 -38.12 -75.38
C PRO A 283 56.86 -37.98 -74.09
N ASP A 284 56.94 -36.77 -73.55
CA ASP A 284 57.01 -36.47 -72.11
C ASP A 284 57.44 -35.01 -71.93
N ARG A 285 56.48 -34.15 -71.59
CA ARG A 285 56.80 -32.90 -70.91
C ARG A 285 55.60 -32.41 -70.10
N ASP A 286 55.83 -32.33 -68.80
CA ASP A 286 54.90 -31.94 -67.75
C ASP A 286 54.19 -30.59 -68.01
N PRO A 287 52.91 -30.43 -67.62
CA PRO A 287 52.10 -29.23 -67.86
C PRO A 287 52.33 -28.13 -66.81
N SER A 288 53.58 -27.89 -66.38
CA SER A 288 53.88 -26.90 -65.32
C SER A 288 54.69 -25.67 -65.76
N GLU A 289 54.95 -25.48 -67.05
CA GLU A 289 55.75 -24.33 -67.55
C GLU A 289 55.00 -23.43 -68.54
N LEU A 290 53.73 -23.14 -68.28
CA LEU A 290 53.01 -22.06 -68.97
C LEU A 290 52.50 -21.04 -67.95
N LEU A 291 53.45 -20.35 -67.29
CA LEU A 291 53.23 -19.01 -66.78
C LEU A 291 53.46 -18.03 -67.94
N PRO A 292 52.42 -17.35 -68.46
CA PRO A 292 52.64 -16.18 -69.27
C PRO A 292 53.24 -15.10 -68.37
N GLN A 293 54.54 -14.91 -68.52
CA GLN A 293 55.21 -13.62 -68.57
C GLN A 293 54.62 -12.56 -67.63
N ALA A 294 55.25 -12.42 -66.47
CA ALA A 294 55.11 -11.27 -65.60
C ALA A 294 55.17 -9.97 -66.43
N LEU A 295 54.02 -9.33 -66.60
CA LEU A 295 53.94 -7.95 -67.03
C LEU A 295 54.73 -7.11 -66.01
N PRO A 296 55.65 -6.24 -66.43
CA PRO A 296 56.24 -5.27 -65.51
C PRO A 296 55.10 -4.39 -65.01
N LEU A 297 54.71 -4.56 -63.74
CA LEU A 297 53.83 -3.60 -63.08
C LEU A 297 54.53 -2.22 -63.14
N PRO A 298 53.84 -1.16 -63.56
CA PRO A 298 54.44 0.17 -63.56
C PRO A 298 54.82 0.51 -62.11
N SER A 299 56.11 0.82 -61.88
CA SER A 299 56.73 1.15 -60.59
C SER A 299 56.20 2.44 -59.94
N GLY A 300 55.01 2.89 -60.33
CA GLY A 300 54.26 4.01 -59.74
C GLY A 300 53.03 3.59 -58.92
N SER A 301 52.67 2.29 -58.86
CA SER A 301 51.48 1.82 -58.12
C SER A 301 51.75 1.40 -56.66
N GLU A 302 53.01 1.24 -56.26
CA GLU A 302 53.40 0.85 -54.90
C GLU A 302 52.90 1.83 -53.81
N PRO A 303 53.06 3.16 -53.92
CA PRO A 303 52.59 4.08 -52.88
C PRO A 303 51.06 4.08 -52.74
N THR A 304 50.30 3.80 -53.80
CA THR A 304 48.83 3.68 -53.73
C THR A 304 48.39 2.40 -53.00
N PHE A 305 49.12 1.30 -53.18
CA PHE A 305 48.82 0.04 -52.49
C PHE A 305 49.09 0.14 -50.99
N PHE A 306 50.17 0.78 -50.57
CA PHE A 306 50.47 1.02 -49.15
C PHE A 306 49.42 1.90 -48.46
N LEU A 307 48.97 2.99 -49.11
CA LEU A 307 47.92 3.86 -48.58
C LEU A 307 46.58 3.14 -48.45
N TYR A 308 46.25 2.26 -49.39
CA TYR A 308 45.04 1.43 -49.32
C TYR A 308 45.12 0.41 -48.18
N ALA A 309 46.26 -0.27 -48.02
CA ALA A 309 46.49 -1.20 -46.92
C ALA A 309 46.39 -0.50 -45.55
N GLU A 310 46.93 0.71 -45.42
CA GLU A 310 46.81 1.51 -44.21
C GLU A 310 45.36 1.92 -43.92
N GLN A 311 44.61 2.34 -44.95
CA GLN A 311 43.18 2.64 -44.81
C GLN A 311 42.37 1.41 -44.40
N LEU A 312 42.71 0.23 -44.92
CA LEU A 312 42.08 -1.03 -44.54
C LEU A 312 42.36 -1.34 -43.05
N ALA A 313 43.60 -1.21 -42.60
CA ALA A 313 43.98 -1.43 -41.21
C ALA A 313 43.24 -0.46 -40.26
N ARG A 314 43.10 0.82 -40.62
CA ARG A 314 42.33 1.79 -39.84
C ARG A 314 40.86 1.39 -39.72
N LYS A 315 40.25 0.96 -40.83
CA LYS A 315 38.87 0.46 -40.85
C LYS A 315 38.72 -0.81 -40.02
N GLU A 316 39.68 -1.73 -40.06
CA GLU A 316 39.66 -2.95 -39.24
C GLU A 316 39.73 -2.65 -37.74
N VAL A 317 40.57 -1.69 -37.35
CA VAL A 317 40.64 -1.23 -35.96
C VAL A 317 39.32 -0.60 -35.53
N GLU A 318 38.73 0.27 -36.35
CA GLU A 318 37.43 0.89 -36.07
C GLU A 318 36.31 -0.15 -35.96
N VAL A 319 36.24 -1.11 -36.90
CA VAL A 319 35.29 -2.22 -36.86
C VAL A 319 35.51 -3.07 -35.59
N SER A 320 36.75 -3.32 -35.18
CA SER A 320 37.04 -4.06 -33.96
C SER A 320 36.59 -3.29 -32.70
N ALA A 321 36.77 -1.97 -32.68
CA ALA A 321 36.33 -1.10 -31.59
C ALA A 321 34.79 -1.04 -31.51
N LEU A 322 34.12 -0.88 -32.65
CA LEU A 322 32.66 -0.91 -32.74
C LEU A 322 32.09 -2.27 -32.32
N ARG A 323 32.73 -3.38 -32.69
CA ARG A 323 32.33 -4.72 -32.24
C ARG A 323 32.46 -4.88 -30.72
N LYS A 324 33.57 -4.40 -30.13
CA LYS A 324 33.75 -4.41 -28.67
C LYS A 324 32.71 -3.55 -27.97
N HIS A 325 32.43 -2.36 -28.48
CA HIS A 325 31.41 -1.47 -27.94
C HIS A 325 30.01 -2.09 -28.05
N ARG A 326 29.66 -2.68 -29.20
CA ARG A 326 28.40 -3.41 -29.39
C ARG A 326 28.27 -4.55 -28.37
N HIS A 327 29.32 -5.35 -28.18
CA HIS A 327 29.30 -6.44 -27.21
C HIS A 327 29.13 -5.93 -25.77
N SER A 328 29.78 -4.82 -25.42
CA SER A 328 29.60 -4.17 -24.12
C SER A 328 28.16 -3.70 -23.90
N LEU A 329 27.52 -3.11 -24.92
CA LEU A 329 26.13 -2.69 -24.85
C LEU A 329 25.18 -3.89 -24.78
N GLU A 330 25.45 -4.96 -25.52
CA GLU A 330 24.70 -6.21 -25.46
C GLU A 330 24.73 -6.81 -24.04
N LEU A 331 25.90 -6.82 -23.39
CA LEU A 331 26.04 -7.29 -22.02
C LEU A 331 25.28 -6.39 -21.02
N GLN A 332 25.35 -5.07 -21.19
CA GLN A 332 24.58 -4.13 -20.36
C GLN A 332 23.07 -4.35 -20.53
N LEU A 333 22.59 -4.57 -21.76
CA LEU A 333 21.19 -4.88 -22.02
C LEU A 333 20.77 -6.22 -21.38
N GLN A 334 21.62 -7.24 -21.43
CA GLN A 334 21.35 -8.50 -20.73
C GLN A 334 21.25 -8.29 -19.22
N GLN A 335 22.20 -7.59 -18.61
CA GLN A 335 22.17 -7.28 -17.18
C GLN A 335 20.95 -6.46 -16.76
N LEU A 336 20.53 -5.49 -17.58
CA LEU A 336 19.31 -4.72 -17.33
C LEU A 336 18.05 -5.58 -17.43
N ARG A 337 17.99 -6.50 -18.40
CA ARG A 337 16.88 -7.46 -18.52
C ARG A 337 16.81 -8.41 -17.33
N GLU A 338 17.94 -8.94 -16.89
CA GLU A 338 17.99 -9.81 -15.70
C GLU A 338 17.54 -9.07 -14.44
N LYS A 339 17.99 -7.82 -14.25
CA LYS A 339 17.53 -6.98 -13.15
C LYS A 339 16.02 -6.70 -13.22
N ALA A 340 15.51 -6.38 -14.40
CA ALA A 340 14.07 -6.14 -14.58
C ALA A 340 13.25 -7.38 -14.23
N LEU A 341 13.67 -8.57 -14.69
CA LEU A 341 13.01 -9.83 -14.35
C LEU A 341 13.06 -10.11 -12.84
N ALA A 342 14.20 -9.88 -12.20
CA ALA A 342 14.33 -10.08 -10.76
C ALA A 342 13.43 -9.12 -9.95
N GLU A 343 13.31 -7.86 -10.37
CA GLU A 343 12.39 -6.91 -9.74
C GLU A 343 10.92 -7.28 -9.99
N GLU A 344 10.57 -7.74 -11.20
CA GLU A 344 9.22 -8.25 -11.49
C GLU A 344 8.85 -9.46 -10.62
N GLU A 345 9.78 -10.39 -10.40
CA GLU A 345 9.58 -11.55 -9.51
C GLU A 345 9.36 -11.10 -8.06
N LYS A 346 10.20 -10.19 -7.54
CA LYS A 346 10.03 -9.62 -6.19
C LYS A 346 8.67 -8.94 -6.03
N HIS A 347 8.29 -8.08 -6.97
CA HIS A 347 6.99 -7.40 -6.92
C HIS A 347 5.84 -8.40 -7.00
N ARG A 348 5.98 -9.46 -7.79
CA ARG A 348 4.98 -10.54 -7.85
C ARG A 348 4.85 -11.27 -6.52
N GLU A 349 5.96 -11.55 -5.84
CA GLU A 349 5.96 -12.14 -4.50
C GLU A 349 5.33 -11.21 -3.45
N GLU A 350 5.68 -9.91 -3.47
CA GLU A 350 5.10 -8.89 -2.59
C GLU A 350 3.59 -8.78 -2.79
N VAL A 351 3.13 -8.72 -4.05
CA VAL A 351 1.70 -8.69 -4.37
C VAL A 351 1.01 -9.95 -3.87
N ALA A 352 1.60 -11.13 -4.04
CA ALA A 352 1.04 -12.38 -3.54
C ALA A 352 0.96 -12.40 -2.00
N ALA A 353 2.00 -11.89 -1.31
CA ALA A 353 2.04 -11.77 0.14
C ALA A 353 0.95 -10.83 0.65
N LEU A 354 0.86 -9.61 0.08
CA LEU A 354 -0.16 -8.62 0.43
C LEU A 354 -1.58 -9.15 0.16
N GLN A 355 -1.80 -9.84 -0.95
CA GLN A 355 -3.08 -10.48 -1.24
C GLN A 355 -3.44 -11.54 -0.20
N SER A 356 -2.47 -12.34 0.26
CA SER A 356 -2.67 -13.31 1.33
C SER A 356 -3.04 -12.63 2.66
N GLU A 357 -2.36 -11.53 3.00
CA GLU A 357 -2.67 -10.73 4.19
C GLU A 357 -4.07 -10.10 4.13
N ILE A 358 -4.46 -9.54 2.98
CA ILE A 358 -5.81 -9.00 2.77
C ILE A 358 -6.86 -10.10 2.95
N GLN A 359 -6.65 -11.27 2.33
CA GLN A 359 -7.56 -12.39 2.50
C GLN A 359 -7.63 -12.86 3.96
N LYS A 360 -6.50 -12.88 4.67
CA LYS A 360 -6.47 -13.21 6.11
C LYS A 360 -7.27 -12.18 6.92
N ASN A 361 -7.04 -10.90 6.70
CA ASN A 361 -7.76 -9.82 7.38
C ASN A 361 -9.26 -9.87 7.11
N PHE A 362 -9.67 -10.18 5.87
CA PHE A 362 -11.08 -10.36 5.51
C PHE A 362 -11.71 -11.51 6.29
N ARG A 363 -11.00 -12.65 6.42
CA ARG A 363 -11.46 -13.80 7.21
C ARG A 363 -11.56 -13.44 8.69
N ASP A 364 -10.58 -12.72 9.24
CA ASP A 364 -10.57 -12.32 10.65
C ASP A 364 -11.72 -11.36 10.98
N LYS A 365 -11.97 -10.35 10.14
CA LYS A 365 -13.14 -9.47 10.25
C LYS A 365 -14.46 -10.22 10.12
N SER A 366 -14.53 -11.21 9.23
CA SER A 366 -15.73 -12.03 9.07
C SER A 366 -16.00 -12.92 10.29
N ARG A 367 -14.96 -13.30 11.06
CA ARG A 367 -15.07 -14.07 12.31
C ARG A 367 -15.57 -13.23 13.49
N GLU A 368 -15.24 -11.94 13.53
CA GLU A 368 -15.65 -11.02 14.61
C GLU A 368 -17.19 -10.86 14.73
N GLY A 369 -17.95 -11.21 13.69
CA GLY A 369 -19.43 -11.24 13.69
C GLY A 369 -20.06 -12.63 13.88
N ALA A 370 -19.27 -13.68 14.09
CA ALA A 370 -19.79 -15.05 14.16
C ALA A 370 -20.47 -15.32 15.52
N ASN A 371 -21.71 -15.82 15.49
CA ASN A 371 -22.43 -16.24 16.69
C ASN A 371 -21.78 -17.48 17.32
N LEU A 372 -21.02 -17.28 18.40
CA LEU A 372 -20.28 -18.35 19.10
C LEU A 372 -21.20 -19.42 19.70
N GLU A 373 -22.44 -19.09 20.08
CA GLU A 373 -23.41 -20.06 20.57
C GLU A 373 -23.85 -21.04 19.48
N TYR A 374 -24.04 -20.55 18.25
CA TYR A 374 -24.33 -21.40 17.10
C TYR A 374 -23.14 -22.30 16.75
N LEU A 375 -21.93 -21.74 16.76
CA LEU A 375 -20.71 -22.52 16.54
C LEU A 375 -20.54 -23.61 17.60
N LYS A 376 -20.74 -23.29 18.89
CA LYS A 376 -20.73 -24.25 19.99
C LYS A 376 -21.70 -25.41 19.74
N ASN A 377 -22.93 -25.10 19.32
CA ASN A 377 -23.96 -26.10 19.04
C ASN A 377 -23.62 -26.99 17.85
N ILE A 378 -23.04 -26.44 16.78
CA ILE A 378 -22.61 -27.25 15.63
C ILE A 378 -21.40 -28.11 15.99
N VAL A 379 -20.42 -27.58 16.72
CA VAL A 379 -19.25 -28.35 17.18
C VAL A 379 -19.69 -29.48 18.10
N TYR A 380 -20.61 -29.22 19.03
CA TYR A 380 -21.21 -30.25 19.87
C TYR A 380 -21.91 -31.34 19.02
N ARG A 381 -22.72 -30.95 18.03
CA ARG A 381 -23.35 -31.90 17.10
C ARG A 381 -22.30 -32.69 16.30
N PHE A 382 -21.26 -32.03 15.81
CA PHE A 382 -20.17 -32.66 15.08
C PHE A 382 -19.46 -33.74 15.90
N LEU A 383 -19.24 -33.51 17.19
CA LEU A 383 -18.62 -34.46 18.11
C LEU A 383 -19.55 -35.61 18.56
N THR A 384 -20.86 -35.37 18.59
CA THR A 384 -21.85 -36.34 19.10
C THR A 384 -22.58 -37.14 18.02
N LEU A 385 -22.55 -36.69 16.76
CA LEU A 385 -23.20 -37.37 15.63
C LEU A 385 -22.51 -38.70 15.26
N PRO A 386 -23.22 -39.84 15.26
CA PRO A 386 -22.65 -41.13 14.84
C PRO A 386 -22.60 -41.29 13.31
N ASP A 387 -23.43 -40.56 12.55
CA ASP A 387 -23.47 -40.65 11.10
C ASP A 387 -22.29 -39.90 10.44
N ALA A 388 -21.67 -40.52 9.44
CA ALA A 388 -20.54 -39.95 8.69
C ALA A 388 -20.99 -38.81 7.76
N ARG A 389 -22.19 -38.92 7.16
CA ARG A 389 -22.73 -37.88 6.26
C ARG A 389 -23.15 -36.64 7.04
N GLY A 390 -23.88 -36.80 8.14
CA GLY A 390 -24.21 -35.71 9.06
C GLY A 390 -22.98 -35.01 9.67
N ARG A 391 -21.91 -35.76 9.93
CA ARG A 391 -20.61 -35.20 10.35
C ARG A 391 -19.92 -34.40 9.24
N GLN A 392 -19.93 -34.85 7.99
CA GLN A 392 -19.39 -34.06 6.87
C GLN A 392 -20.16 -32.75 6.63
N GLN A 393 -21.48 -32.77 6.79
CA GLN A 393 -22.31 -31.58 6.67
C GLN A 393 -22.01 -30.56 7.79
N THR A 394 -21.95 -31.03 9.04
CA THR A 394 -21.61 -30.16 10.19
C THR A 394 -20.15 -29.67 10.13
N LEU A 395 -19.21 -30.47 9.62
CA LEU A 395 -17.84 -30.03 9.34
C LEU A 395 -17.80 -28.92 8.28
N THR A 396 -18.58 -29.06 7.20
CA THR A 396 -18.66 -28.05 6.15
C THR A 396 -19.22 -26.74 6.73
N ALA A 397 -20.25 -26.82 7.57
CA ALA A 397 -20.79 -25.68 8.30
C ALA A 397 -19.73 -24.99 9.19
N ILE A 398 -18.96 -25.78 9.96
CA ILE A 398 -17.84 -25.26 10.79
C ILE A 398 -16.79 -24.55 9.92
N LEU A 399 -16.38 -25.17 8.81
CA LEU A 399 -15.39 -24.60 7.87
C LEU A 399 -15.87 -23.28 7.25
N THR A 400 -17.18 -23.16 7.01
CA THR A 400 -17.78 -21.92 6.48
C THR A 400 -17.86 -20.82 7.53
N ILE A 401 -18.32 -21.12 8.74
CA ILE A 401 -18.48 -20.13 9.83
C ILE A 401 -17.12 -19.59 10.27
N LEU A 402 -16.10 -20.44 10.31
CA LEU A 402 -14.74 -20.06 10.69
C LEU A 402 -13.91 -19.54 9.52
N HIS A 403 -14.50 -19.41 8.32
CA HIS A 403 -13.87 -18.88 7.12
C HIS A 403 -12.49 -19.49 6.83
N PHE A 404 -12.40 -20.83 6.81
CA PHE A 404 -11.15 -21.54 6.53
C PHE A 404 -10.60 -21.22 5.13
N SER A 405 -9.28 -21.19 5.01
CA SER A 405 -8.57 -21.01 3.74
C SER A 405 -8.88 -22.17 2.78
N PRO A 406 -8.81 -21.95 1.46
CA PRO A 406 -8.94 -23.04 0.49
C PRO A 406 -7.89 -24.15 0.73
N GLU A 407 -6.67 -23.79 1.13
CA GLU A 407 -5.60 -24.76 1.44
C GLU A 407 -5.90 -25.59 2.69
N GLU A 408 -6.43 -24.95 3.74
CA GLU A 408 -6.83 -25.63 4.97
C GLU A 408 -8.03 -26.55 4.72
N LYS A 409 -9.01 -26.10 3.95
CA LYS A 409 -10.16 -26.92 3.51
C LYS A 409 -9.70 -28.15 2.75
N LEU A 410 -8.78 -28.00 1.80
CA LEU A 410 -8.21 -29.12 1.04
C LEU A 410 -7.44 -30.07 1.95
N SER A 411 -6.66 -29.55 2.90
CA SER A 411 -5.90 -30.36 3.86
C SER A 411 -6.80 -31.18 4.78
N ILE A 412 -7.88 -30.57 5.26
CA ILE A 412 -8.90 -31.22 6.11
C ILE A 412 -9.68 -32.26 5.31
N THR A 413 -10.06 -31.95 4.07
CA THR A 413 -10.79 -32.88 3.18
C THR A 413 -9.92 -34.09 2.82
N LYS A 414 -8.63 -33.89 2.52
CA LYS A 414 -7.67 -34.97 2.26
C LYS A 414 -7.52 -35.89 3.48
N ARG A 415 -7.37 -35.34 4.68
CA ARG A 415 -7.27 -36.12 5.93
C ARG A 415 -8.56 -36.85 6.29
N SER A 416 -9.72 -36.23 6.06
CA SER A 416 -11.04 -36.84 6.23
C SER A 416 -11.26 -38.03 5.28
N ALA A 417 -10.74 -37.94 4.05
CA ALA A 417 -10.84 -39.01 3.06
C ALA A 417 -9.87 -40.18 3.32
N GLN A 418 -8.73 -39.93 3.97
CA GLN A 418 -7.65 -40.93 4.15
C GLN A 418 -7.74 -41.74 5.45
N GLY A 419 -8.64 -41.42 6.38
CA GLY A 419 -8.85 -42.22 7.57
C GLY A 419 -9.88 -41.62 8.50
N SER A 420 -10.72 -42.48 9.09
CA SER A 420 -11.66 -42.10 10.15
C SER A 420 -10.93 -41.28 11.20
N TRP A 421 -11.29 -40.00 11.35
CA TRP A 421 -10.77 -39.06 12.36
C TRP A 421 -10.77 -39.62 13.78
N TRP A 422 -11.59 -40.65 14.00
CA TRP A 422 -11.66 -41.41 15.23
C TRP A 422 -11.36 -42.86 14.86
N LEU A 423 -10.16 -43.33 15.22
CA LEU A 423 -9.90 -44.77 15.31
C LEU A 423 -11.06 -45.34 16.13
N HIS A 424 -11.83 -46.26 15.52
CA HIS A 424 -12.83 -47.02 16.26
C HIS A 424 -12.09 -47.73 17.39
N GLY A 425 -12.28 -47.25 18.62
CA GLY A 425 -11.96 -48.00 19.81
C GLY A 425 -12.76 -49.29 19.75
N LYS A 426 -12.10 -50.37 19.34
CA LYS A 426 -12.60 -51.73 19.56
C LYS A 426 -12.84 -51.86 21.06
N ARG A 427 -14.09 -52.14 21.42
CA ARG A 427 -14.41 -52.73 22.73
C ARG A 427 -13.73 -54.08 22.85
#